data_AF-I4H2J2-F1
#
_entry.id   AF-I4H2J2-F1
#
_cell.length_a   1.000
_cell.length_b   1.000
_cell.length_c   1.000
_cell.angle_alpha   90.00
_cell.angle_beta   90.00
_cell.angle_gamma   90.00
#
_symmetry.space_group_name_H-M   'P 1'
#
loop_
_entity.id
_entity.type
_entity.pdbx_description
1 polymer ?
#
loop_
_entity_poly.entity_id
_entity_poly.type
_entity_poly.pdbx_seq_one_letter_code
_entity_poly.pdbx_strand_id
1 'polypeptide(L)'
;MTCSPYGCYPESVHVDKIYRTRENLAWCKERGIRLSGLPLGRPPKNRSAEIKKQAQEDESFRNAIEGKFGQAKRRFGLNLCMTKLPETS
;
A
#
# COMPACT_ATOMS: atom_id res chain seq x y z
N MET A 1 3.44 3.20 18.60
CA MET A 1 3.94 4.29 17.73
C MET A 1 5.43 4.44 17.99
N THR A 2 6.27 4.18 16.99
CA THR A 2 7.71 4.42 17.07
C THR A 2 7.98 5.82 16.52
N CYS A 3 8.56 6.70 17.33
CA CYS A 3 8.87 8.06 16.91
C CYS A 3 10.39 8.18 16.66
N SER A 4 10.73 8.65 15.47
CA SER A 4 12.08 9.05 15.06
C SER A 4 12.25 10.54 15.36
N PRO A 5 13.49 11.06 15.54
CA PRO A 5 13.75 12.50 15.70
C PRO A 5 13.15 13.39 14.59
N TYR A 6 12.80 12.81 13.43
CA TYR A 6 12.22 13.53 12.29
C TYR A 6 10.70 13.31 12.10
N GLY A 7 10.02 12.62 13.03
CA GLY A 7 8.58 12.37 12.97
C GLY A 7 8.16 10.99 13.46
N CYS A 8 6.86 10.77 13.61
CA CYS A 8 6.30 9.49 14.05
C CYS A 8 5.86 8.64 12.87
N TYR A 9 6.18 7.34 12.92
CA TYR A 9 5.74 6.40 11.90
C TYR A 9 4.25 6.09 12.05
N PRO A 10 3.52 5.93 10.92
CA PRO A 10 2.11 5.57 10.97
C PRO A 10 1.92 4.17 11.55
N GLU A 11 0.77 3.93 12.16
CA GLU A 11 0.42 2.63 12.75
C GLU A 11 0.28 1.55 11.67
N SER A 12 -0.32 1.88 10.52
CA SER A 12 -0.43 0.98 9.38
C SER A 12 -0.21 1.68 8.05
N VAL A 13 0.36 0.94 7.09
CA VAL A 13 0.63 1.40 5.73
C VAL A 13 -0.06 0.47 4.73
N HIS A 14 -0.91 1.06 3.88
CA HIS A 14 -1.55 0.35 2.77
C HIS A 14 -0.70 0.49 1.51
N VAL A 15 -0.12 -0.61 1.04
CA VAL A 15 0.83 -0.62 -0.08
C VAL A 15 0.44 -1.62 -1.16
N ASP A 16 0.81 -1.27 -2.39
CA ASP A 16 0.68 -2.14 -3.55
C ASP A 16 1.53 -3.40 -3.43
N LYS A 17 1.12 -4.43 -4.17
CA LYS A 17 1.79 -5.74 -4.18
C LYS A 17 3.28 -5.65 -4.52
N ILE A 18 3.68 -4.70 -5.38
CA ILE A 18 5.08 -4.50 -5.79
C ILE A 18 5.98 -4.05 -4.64
N TYR A 19 5.43 -3.35 -3.64
CA TYR A 19 6.19 -2.86 -2.49
C TYR A 19 6.24 -3.87 -1.34
N ARG A 20 5.53 -5.00 -1.47
CA ARG A 20 5.57 -6.08 -0.48
C ARG A 20 6.78 -6.98 -0.72
N THR A 21 7.97 -6.43 -0.63
CA THR A 21 9.22 -7.19 -0.63
C THR A 21 9.55 -7.68 0.79
N ARG A 22 10.40 -8.71 0.91
CA ARG A 22 10.84 -9.22 2.22
C ARG A 22 11.58 -8.15 3.03
N GLU A 23 12.39 -7.35 2.34
CA GLU A 23 13.13 -6.23 2.93
C GLU A 23 12.18 -5.18 3.51
N ASN A 24 11.17 -4.76 2.74
CA ASN A 24 10.19 -3.77 3.21
C ASN A 24 9.36 -4.29 4.38
N LEU A 25 8.99 -5.58 4.35
CA LEU A 25 8.29 -6.21 5.47
C LEU A 25 9.15 -6.24 6.74
N ALA A 26 10.43 -6.59 6.63
CA ALA A 26 11.35 -6.58 7.77
C ALA A 26 11.54 -5.16 8.32
N TRP A 27 11.74 -4.18 7.43
CA TRP A 27 11.90 -2.78 7.78
C TRP A 27 10.68 -2.21 8.52
N CYS A 28 9.47 -2.52 8.06
CA CYS A 28 8.23 -2.12 8.71
C CYS A 28 8.03 -2.84 10.05
N LYS A 29 8.32 -4.14 10.11
CA LYS A 29 8.19 -4.93 11.36
C LYS A 29 9.11 -4.43 12.46
N GLU A 30 10.36 -4.11 12.13
CA GLU A 30 11.34 -3.52 13.06
C GLU A 30 10.83 -2.20 13.66
N ARG A 31 10.12 -1.40 12.86
CA ARG A 31 9.55 -0.11 13.27
C ARG A 31 8.14 -0.22 13.83
N GLY A 32 7.58 -1.44 13.98
CA GLY A 32 6.23 -1.64 14.47
C GLY A 32 5.13 -1.09 13.55
N ILE A 33 5.42 -0.95 12.26
CA ILE A 33 4.48 -0.50 11.24
C ILE A 33 3.73 -1.72 10.69
N ARG A 34 2.40 -1.71 10.77
CA ARG A 34 1.57 -2.76 10.19
C ARG A 34 1.44 -2.58 8.68
N LEU A 35 2.05 -3.46 7.91
CA LEU A 35 1.90 -3.47 6.46
C LEU A 35 0.60 -4.18 6.07
N SER A 36 -0.21 -3.57 5.20
CA SER A 36 -1.46 -4.17 4.73
C SER A 36 -1.24 -5.42 3.87
N GLY A 37 -2.17 -6.36 3.97
CA GLY A 37 -2.22 -7.55 3.12
C GLY A 37 -1.53 -8.79 3.69
N LEU A 38 -1.82 -9.93 3.08
CA LEU A 38 -1.41 -11.24 3.60
C LEU A 38 0.11 -11.44 3.62
N PRO A 39 0.66 -12.20 4.57
CA PRO A 39 2.09 -12.54 4.57
C PRO A 39 2.51 -13.18 3.23
N LEU A 40 3.75 -12.91 2.81
CA LEU A 40 4.32 -13.57 1.63
C LEU A 40 4.51 -15.06 1.91
N GLY A 41 4.06 -15.91 0.98
CA GLY A 41 4.26 -17.36 1.05
C GLY A 41 2.97 -18.14 1.26
N ARG A 42 3.11 -19.36 1.79
CA ARG A 42 1.96 -20.26 1.98
C ARG A 42 1.08 -19.72 3.09
N PRO A 43 -0.22 -19.50 2.84
CA PRO A 43 -1.12 -19.11 3.91
C PRO A 43 -1.26 -20.23 4.96
N PRO A 44 -1.36 -19.88 6.25
CA PRO A 44 -1.51 -20.86 7.31
C PRO A 44 -2.84 -21.62 7.19
N LYS A 45 -2.85 -22.87 7.63
CA LYS A 45 -3.98 -23.83 7.51
C LYS A 45 -5.18 -23.41 8.36
N ASN A 46 -4.92 -22.81 9.52
CA ASN A 46 -5.93 -22.16 10.37
C ASN A 46 -5.76 -20.65 10.24
N ARG A 47 -6.70 -19.99 9.56
CA ARG A 47 -6.80 -18.52 9.59
C ARG A 47 -7.87 -18.14 10.61
N SER A 48 -7.54 -17.26 11.53
CA SER A 48 -8.57 -16.63 12.37
C SER A 48 -9.50 -15.78 11.49
N ALA A 49 -10.79 -15.72 11.86
CA ALA A 49 -11.78 -14.95 11.13
C ALA A 49 -11.41 -13.45 11.04
N GLU A 50 -10.75 -12.92 12.07
CA GLU A 50 -10.26 -11.53 12.11
C GLU A 50 -9.22 -11.22 11.03
N ILE A 51 -8.24 -12.10 10.80
CA ILE A 51 -7.22 -11.88 9.76
C ILE A 51 -7.89 -11.85 8.37
N LYS A 52 -8.92 -12.66 8.16
CA LYS A 52 -9.67 -12.68 6.91
C LYS A 52 -10.49 -11.41 6.72
N LYS A 53 -11.15 -10.94 7.78
CA LYS A 53 -11.93 -9.68 7.76
C LYS A 53 -11.02 -8.49 7.50
N GLN A 54 -9.89 -8.40 8.21
CA GLN A 54 -8.90 -7.35 8.00
C GLN A 54 -8.37 -7.34 6.56
N ALA A 55 -8.08 -8.52 5.98
CA ALA A 55 -7.63 -8.59 4.58
C ALA A 55 -8.70 -8.11 3.60
N GLN A 56 -9.98 -8.40 3.83
CA GLN A 56 -11.08 -7.89 3.00
C GLN A 56 -11.24 -6.37 3.12
N GLU A 57 -11.12 -5.82 4.33
CA GLU A 57 -11.17 -4.37 4.56
C GLU A 57 -10.00 -3.67 3.86
N ASP A 58 -8.79 -4.20 3.99
CA ASP A 58 -7.60 -3.68 3.30
C ASP A 58 -7.77 -3.73 1.76
N GLU A 59 -8.35 -4.80 1.21
CA GLU A 59 -8.65 -4.92 -0.23
C GLU A 59 -9.73 -3.94 -0.69
N SER A 60 -10.79 -3.76 0.10
CA SER A 60 -11.86 -2.80 -0.19
C SER A 60 -11.33 -1.37 -0.25
N PHE A 61 -10.46 -1.01 0.70
CA PHE A 61 -9.81 0.31 0.73
C PHE A 61 -8.93 0.53 -0.50
N ARG A 62 -8.15 -0.48 -0.90
CA ARG A 62 -7.36 -0.43 -2.14
C ARG A 62 -8.24 -0.27 -3.38
N ASN A 63 -9.33 -1.01 -3.50
CA ASN A 63 -10.25 -0.91 -4.63
C ASN A 63 -10.86 0.51 -4.76
N ALA A 64 -11.22 1.12 -3.63
CA ALA A 64 -11.74 2.49 -3.62
C ALA A 64 -10.70 3.51 -4.13
N ILE A 65 -9.44 3.37 -3.69
CA ILE A 65 -8.32 4.21 -4.13
C ILE A 65 -8.03 4.02 -5.62
N GLU A 66 -7.87 2.77 -6.07
CA GLU A 66 -7.61 2.44 -7.48
C GLU A 66 -8.75 2.91 -8.38
N GLY A 67 -10.00 2.81 -7.93
CA GLY A 67 -11.17 3.36 -8.62
C GLY A 67 -11.10 4.88 -8.80
N LYS A 68 -10.68 5.61 -7.76
CA LYS A 68 -10.46 7.06 -7.85
C LYS A 68 -9.32 7.42 -8.80
N PHE A 69 -8.20 6.70 -8.74
CA PHE A 69 -7.11 6.90 -9.71
C PHE A 69 -7.54 6.57 -11.14
N GLY A 70 -8.30 5.50 -11.34
CA GLY A 70 -8.86 5.14 -12.64
C GLY A 70 -9.81 6.22 -13.19
N GLN A 71 -10.68 6.77 -12.34
CA GLN A 71 -11.53 7.90 -12.68
C GLN A 71 -10.70 9.14 -13.05
N ALA A 72 -9.69 9.47 -12.25
CA ALA A 72 -8.79 10.59 -12.48
C ALA A 72 -8.06 10.49 -13.83
N LYS A 73 -7.57 9.29 -14.15
CA LYS A 73 -6.88 9.00 -15.42
C LYS A 73 -7.81 9.02 -16.63
N ARG A 74 -8.97 8.34 -16.55
CA ARG A 74 -9.89 8.14 -17.70
C ARG A 74 -10.87 9.28 -17.91
N ARG A 75 -11.51 9.77 -16.85
CA ARG A 75 -12.57 10.79 -16.93
C ARG A 75 -12.01 12.20 -16.87
N PHE A 76 -10.96 12.40 -16.07
CA PHE A 76 -10.35 13.73 -15.87
C PHE A 76 -9.05 13.93 -16.64
N GLY A 77 -8.66 12.98 -17.50
CA GLY A 77 -7.55 13.16 -18.44
C GLY A 77 -6.16 13.24 -17.81
N LEU A 78 -5.98 12.86 -16.53
CA LEU A 78 -4.64 12.87 -15.89
C LEU A 78 -3.63 11.95 -16.59
N ASN A 79 -4.08 10.99 -17.39
CA ASN A 79 -3.20 10.21 -18.26
C ASN A 79 -2.48 11.06 -19.33
N LEU A 80 -2.95 12.29 -19.58
CA LEU A 80 -2.38 13.22 -20.55
C LEU A 80 -1.44 14.25 -19.88
N CYS A 81 -1.37 14.27 -18.55
CA CYS A 81 -0.40 15.08 -17.82
C CYS A 81 0.99 14.44 -17.94
N MET A 82 1.70 14.81 -19.00
CA MET A 82 3.05 14.34 -19.29
C MET A 82 4.09 15.36 -18.82
N THR A 83 5.22 14.88 -18.31
CA THR A 83 6.38 15.73 -18.06
C THR A 83 7.03 16.11 -19.39
N LYS A 84 7.39 17.39 -19.57
CA LYS A 84 8.23 17.79 -20.71
C LYS A 84 9.60 17.13 -20.58
N LEU A 85 10.12 16.61 -21.70
CA LEU A 85 11.52 16.20 -21.74
C LEU A 85 12.39 17.48 -21.72
N PRO A 86 13.54 17.46 -21.04
CA PRO A 86 14.41 18.64 -20.92
C PRO A 86 14.83 19.24 -22.26
N GLU A 87 14.93 18.39 -23.29
CA GLU A 87 15.37 18.75 -24.64
C GLU A 87 14.26 19.30 -25.55
N THR A 88 12.99 19.24 -25.12
CA THR A 88 11.85 19.79 -25.86
C THR A 88 11.34 21.06 -25.17
N SER A 89 11.72 22.21 -25.74
CA SER A 89 11.27 23.55 -25.31
C SER A 89 9.79 23.78 -25.58
#